data_AF-A0A4V2EK43-F1
#
_entry.id   AF-A0A4V2EK43-F1
#
_cell.length_a   1.000
_cell.length_b   1.000
_cell.length_c   1.000
_cell.angle_alpha   90.00
_cell.angle_beta   90.00
_cell.angle_gamma   90.00
#
_symmetry.space_group_name_H-M   'P 1'
#
loop_
_entity.id
_entity.type
_entity.pdbx_description
1 polymer ?
#
loop_
_entity_poly.entity_id
_entity_poly.type
_entity_poly.pdbx_seq_one_letter_code
_entity_poly.pdbx_strand_id
1 'polypeptide(L)'
;MASSYFTSNHFIDLSGSTKNIYISWIGYDLLTISLILIIHKIFTQKTCTAARYVIVGLSLNALLCLFLHIDLRVLENRDPWWFWYFYTLAINTIDVIMVAALILDRDFLGAKIIKNRVRNYFSKRHKTISA
;
A
#
# COMPACT_ATOMS: atom_id res chain seq x y z
N MET A 1 19.75 -19.60 -30.27
CA MET A 1 18.35 -19.18 -30.55
C MET A 1 17.32 -20.16 -30.00
N ALA A 2 17.48 -21.49 -30.06
CA ALA A 2 16.50 -22.41 -29.47
C ALA A 2 16.37 -22.32 -27.93
N SER A 3 17.46 -22.04 -27.21
CA SER A 3 17.43 -21.91 -25.75
C SER A 3 16.69 -20.66 -25.26
N SER A 4 16.68 -19.57 -26.03
CA SER A 4 15.95 -18.34 -25.65
C SER A 4 14.44 -18.52 -25.78
N TYR A 5 13.97 -19.31 -26.75
CA TYR A 5 12.55 -19.66 -26.86
C TYR A 5 12.10 -20.60 -25.74
N PHE A 6 12.97 -21.52 -25.29
CA PHE A 6 12.65 -22.43 -24.19
C PHE A 6 12.58 -21.70 -22.83
N THR A 7 13.52 -20.80 -22.56
CA THR A 7 13.47 -19.97 -21.34
C THR A 7 12.35 -18.94 -21.42
N SER A 8 12.16 -18.29 -22.57
CA SER A 8 11.05 -17.36 -22.76
C SER A 8 9.71 -18.06 -22.54
N ASN A 9 9.46 -19.24 -23.12
CA ASN A 9 8.14 -19.87 -23.02
C ASN A 9 7.83 -20.44 -21.62
N HIS A 10 8.84 -20.71 -20.79
CA HIS A 10 8.67 -21.18 -19.41
C HIS A 10 8.54 -20.04 -18.39
N PHE A 11 9.18 -18.89 -18.64
CA PHE A 11 9.10 -17.72 -17.76
C PHE A 11 8.06 -16.67 -18.20
N ILE A 12 7.64 -16.70 -19.47
CA ILE A 12 6.76 -15.72 -20.13
C ILE A 12 5.46 -16.43 -20.54
N ASP A 13 4.90 -17.27 -19.66
CA ASP A 13 3.48 -17.65 -19.78
C ASP A 13 2.61 -16.47 -19.30
N LEU A 14 2.56 -15.42 -20.14
CA LEU A 14 1.70 -14.25 -19.91
C LEU A 14 0.20 -14.61 -19.94
N SER A 15 -0.18 -15.81 -20.42
CA SER A 15 -1.58 -16.23 -20.47
C SER A 15 -2.12 -16.69 -19.11
N GLY A 16 -1.27 -17.19 -18.21
CA GLY A 16 -1.64 -17.46 -16.82
C GLY A 16 -1.65 -16.22 -15.92
N SER A 17 -1.05 -15.12 -16.38
CA SER A 17 -0.74 -13.93 -15.56
C SER A 17 -1.97 -13.13 -15.13
N THR A 18 -3.04 -13.12 -15.94
CA THR A 18 -4.30 -12.41 -15.60
C THR A 18 -4.99 -12.97 -14.37
N LYS A 19 -4.79 -14.25 -14.05
CA LYS A 19 -5.43 -14.87 -12.89
C LYS A 19 -4.83 -14.35 -11.55
N ASN A 20 -3.57 -13.93 -11.57
CA ASN A 20 -2.81 -13.59 -10.36
C ASN A 20 -2.34 -12.14 -10.29
N ILE A 21 -2.83 -11.24 -11.16
CA ILE A 21 -2.41 -9.82 -11.20
C ILE A 21 -2.41 -9.19 -9.80
N TYR A 22 -3.48 -9.37 -9.04
CA TYR A 22 -3.61 -8.79 -7.69
C TYR A 22 -2.60 -9.37 -6.69
N ILE A 23 -2.30 -10.67 -6.79
CA ILE A 23 -1.27 -11.31 -5.95
C ILE A 23 0.11 -10.79 -6.32
N SER A 24 0.39 -10.63 -7.62
CA SER A 24 1.64 -10.06 -8.10
C SER A 24 1.83 -8.62 -7.63
N TRP A 25 0.77 -7.80 -7.64
CA TRP A 25 0.81 -6.42 -7.11
C TRP A 25 1.14 -6.38 -5.61
N ILE A 26 0.52 -7.25 -4.81
CA ILE A 26 0.88 -7.40 -3.39
C ILE A 26 2.35 -7.81 -3.23
N GLY A 27 2.83 -8.73 -4.09
CA GLY A 27 4.23 -9.14 -4.12
C GLY A 27 5.19 -7.98 -4.41
N TYR A 28 4.86 -7.12 -5.36
CA TYR A 28 5.66 -5.93 -5.69
C TYR A 28 5.66 -4.90 -4.56
N ASP A 29 4.52 -4.67 -3.91
CA ASP A 29 4.43 -3.80 -2.72
C ASP A 29 5.29 -4.34 -1.57
N LEU A 30 5.29 -5.65 -1.32
CA LEU A 30 6.14 -6.26 -0.29
C LEU A 30 7.63 -6.19 -0.63
N LEU A 31 7.98 -6.37 -1.91
CA LEU A 31 9.36 -6.27 -2.38
C LEU A 31 9.89 -4.85 -2.19
N THR A 32 9.12 -3.84 -2.57
CA THR A 32 9.49 -2.43 -2.43
C THR A 32 9.60 -2.01 -0.96
N ILE A 33 8.69 -2.42 -0.08
CA ILE A 33 8.85 -2.23 1.38
C ILE A 33 10.17 -2.87 1.87
N SER A 34 10.43 -4.12 1.46
CA SER A 34 11.63 -4.85 1.88
C SER A 34 12.90 -4.14 1.42
N LEU A 35 12.92 -3.63 0.19
CA LEU A 35 14.04 -2.88 -0.36
C LEU A 35 14.29 -1.58 0.40
N ILE A 36 13.23 -0.83 0.74
CA ILE A 36 13.32 0.38 1.56
C ILE A 36 13.91 0.05 2.94
N LEU A 37 13.46 -1.02 3.58
CA LEU A 37 13.99 -1.46 4.89
C LEU A 37 15.46 -1.91 4.81
N ILE A 38 15.85 -2.62 3.75
CA ILE A 38 17.24 -3.04 3.52
C ILE A 38 18.15 -1.83 3.33
N ILE A 39 17.77 -0.88 2.47
CA ILE A 39 18.53 0.36 2.24
C ILE A 39 18.64 1.13 3.55
N HIS A 40 17.54 1.25 4.30
CA HIS A 40 17.53 1.92 5.60
C HIS A 40 18.52 1.26 6.59
N LYS A 41 18.52 -0.07 6.67
CA LYS A 41 19.43 -0.84 7.52
C LYS A 41 20.90 -0.69 7.10
N ILE A 42 21.19 -0.62 5.79
CA ILE A 42 22.55 -0.44 5.26
C ILE A 42 23.08 0.96 5.59
N PHE A 43 22.26 2.00 5.40
CA PHE A 43 22.70 3.38 5.56
C PHE A 43 22.70 3.87 7.02
N THR A 44 22.12 3.12 7.97
CA THR A 44 22.04 3.47 9.42
C THR A 44 21.52 4.89 9.68
N GLN A 45 20.74 5.44 8.77
CA GLN A 45 20.21 6.80 8.86
C GLN A 45 18.99 6.82 9.79
N LYS A 46 18.68 7.97 10.40
CA LYS A 46 17.40 8.13 11.12
C LYS A 46 16.25 7.98 10.12
N THR A 47 15.18 7.30 10.53
CA THR A 47 13.99 7.11 9.67
C THR A 47 13.45 8.47 9.26
N CYS A 48 13.61 8.83 7.98
CA CYS A 48 13.02 10.05 7.47
C CYS A 48 11.50 9.91 7.49
N THR A 49 10.78 10.97 7.83
CA THR A 49 9.33 10.89 8.00
C THR A 49 8.63 10.48 6.71
N ALA A 50 9.18 10.88 5.56
CA ALA A 50 8.74 10.45 4.23
C ALA A 50 8.76 8.92 4.06
N ALA A 51 9.84 8.25 4.45
CA ALA A 51 9.96 6.79 4.35
C ALA A 51 8.87 6.07 5.15
N ARG A 52 8.48 6.61 6.31
CA ARG A 52 7.40 6.07 7.12
C ARG A 52 6.03 6.21 6.43
N TYR A 53 5.76 7.32 5.75
CA TYR A 53 4.52 7.48 4.98
C TYR A 53 4.47 6.51 3.80
N VAL A 54 5.58 6.31 3.11
CA VAL A 54 5.66 5.35 1.99
C VAL A 54 5.40 3.93 2.48
N ILE A 55 6.00 3.51 3.60
CA ILE A 55 5.74 2.18 4.17
C ILE A 55 4.26 2.01 4.55
N VAL A 56 3.65 3.01 5.18
CA VAL A 56 2.23 2.96 5.55
C VAL A 56 1.34 2.96 4.31
N GLY A 57 1.65 3.79 3.31
CA GLY A 57 0.90 3.85 2.05
C GLY A 57 0.94 2.53 1.29
N LEU A 58 2.12 1.93 1.12
CA LEU A 58 2.26 0.61 0.50
C LEU A 58 1.54 -0.48 1.29
N SER A 59 1.57 -0.43 2.63
CA SER A 59 0.83 -1.41 3.44
C SER A 59 -0.69 -1.30 3.25
N LEU A 60 -1.22 -0.08 3.12
CA LEU A 60 -2.64 0.15 2.84
C LEU A 60 -2.99 -0.27 1.41
N ASN A 61 -2.11 -0.02 0.45
CA ASN A 61 -2.26 -0.47 -0.94
C ASN A 61 -2.35 -2.00 -1.02
N ALA A 62 -1.42 -2.70 -0.36
CA ALA A 62 -1.42 -4.16 -0.29
C ALA A 62 -2.68 -4.72 0.39
N LEU A 63 -3.16 -4.08 1.47
CA LEU A 63 -4.42 -4.47 2.12
C LEU A 63 -5.63 -4.29 1.21
N LEU A 64 -5.71 -3.17 0.48
CA LEU A 64 -6.78 -2.93 -0.49
C LEU A 64 -6.76 -3.98 -1.61
N CYS A 65 -5.58 -4.30 -2.15
CA CYS A 65 -5.40 -5.37 -3.14
C CYS A 65 -5.83 -6.74 -2.59
N LEU A 66 -5.55 -7.02 -1.32
CA LEU A 66 -5.98 -8.24 -0.66
C LEU A 66 -7.50 -8.32 -0.54
N PHE A 67 -8.16 -7.23 -0.10
CA PHE A 67 -9.62 -7.19 -0.02
C PHE A 67 -10.27 -7.37 -1.40
N LEU A 68 -9.75 -6.73 -2.44
CA LEU A 68 -10.23 -6.92 -3.80
C LEU A 68 -10.01 -8.36 -4.26
N HIS A 69 -8.89 -8.99 -3.91
CA HIS A 69 -8.65 -10.39 -4.21
C HIS A 69 -9.69 -11.32 -3.54
N ILE A 70 -9.99 -11.09 -2.25
CA ILE A 70 -11.03 -11.85 -1.54
C ILE A 70 -12.40 -11.64 -2.20
N ASP A 71 -12.76 -10.39 -2.52
CA ASP A 71 -14.05 -10.05 -3.15
C ASP A 71 -14.23 -10.78 -4.49
N LEU A 72 -13.19 -10.74 -5.34
CA LEU A 72 -13.19 -11.36 -6.67
C LEU A 72 -13.09 -12.89 -6.66
N ARG A 73 -12.33 -13.47 -5.71
CA ARG A 73 -11.98 -14.91 -5.73
C ARG A 73 -12.76 -15.75 -4.75
N VAL A 74 -13.07 -15.21 -3.57
CA VAL A 74 -13.75 -15.95 -2.50
C VAL A 74 -15.24 -15.71 -2.55
N LEU A 75 -15.66 -14.44 -2.69
CA LEU A 75 -17.07 -14.08 -2.82
C LEU A 75 -17.58 -14.21 -4.27
N GLU A 76 -16.68 -14.41 -5.23
CA GLU A 76 -16.96 -14.51 -6.67
C GLU A 76 -17.84 -13.36 -7.21
N ASN A 77 -17.74 -12.18 -6.59
CA ASN A 77 -18.50 -11.03 -7.00
C ASN A 77 -17.85 -10.40 -8.25
N ARG A 78 -18.38 -10.74 -9.43
CA ARG A 78 -17.82 -10.32 -10.72
C ARG A 78 -18.42 -9.02 -11.26
N ASP A 79 -19.49 -8.55 -10.63
CA ASP A 79 -20.15 -7.32 -11.01
C ASP A 79 -19.49 -6.10 -10.32
N PRO A 80 -19.25 -5.01 -11.07
CA PRO A 80 -18.68 -3.80 -10.50
C PRO A 80 -19.67 -3.19 -9.51
N TRP A 81 -19.24 -3.11 -8.25
CA TRP A 81 -20.02 -2.52 -7.16
C TRP A 81 -19.22 -1.41 -6.47
N TRP A 82 -19.86 -0.70 -5.53
CA TRP A 82 -19.29 0.48 -4.88
C TRP A 82 -17.84 0.29 -4.38
N PHE A 83 -17.50 -0.89 -3.87
CA PHE A 83 -16.16 -1.20 -3.38
C PHE A 83 -15.07 -1.09 -4.46
N TRP A 84 -15.37 -1.45 -5.71
CA TRP A 84 -14.39 -1.37 -6.79
C TRP A 84 -14.05 0.07 -7.16
N TYR A 85 -15.06 0.95 -7.20
CA TYR A 85 -14.85 2.38 -7.41
C TYR A 85 -14.08 3.01 -6.24
N PHE A 86 -14.44 2.63 -5.01
CA PHE A 86 -13.71 3.06 -3.82
C PHE A 86 -12.25 2.59 -3.85
N TYR A 87 -12.01 1.34 -4.24
CA TYR A 87 -10.68 0.76 -4.37
C TYR A 87 -9.82 1.55 -5.37
N THR A 88 -10.30 1.78 -6.59
CA THR A 88 -9.55 2.52 -7.61
C THR A 88 -9.25 3.95 -7.17
N LEU A 89 -10.21 4.62 -6.54
CA LEU A 89 -10.00 5.96 -6.00
C LEU A 89 -8.97 5.95 -4.86
N ALA A 90 -9.08 4.99 -3.93
CA ALA A 90 -8.23 4.90 -2.76
C ALA A 90 -6.77 4.65 -3.12
N ILE A 91 -6.49 3.68 -4.02
CA ILE A 91 -5.12 3.39 -4.46
C ILE A 91 -4.47 4.60 -5.11
N ASN A 92 -5.14 5.21 -6.10
CA ASN A 92 -4.61 6.40 -6.76
C ASN A 92 -4.37 7.56 -5.79
N THR A 93 -5.26 7.74 -4.81
CA THR A 93 -5.10 8.77 -3.78
C THR A 93 -3.91 8.48 -2.87
N ILE A 94 -3.73 7.23 -2.44
CA ILE A 94 -2.60 6.80 -1.62
C ILE A 94 -1.29 6.99 -2.38
N ASP A 95 -1.23 6.62 -3.66
CA ASP A 95 -0.05 6.81 -4.51
C ASP A 95 0.35 8.29 -4.64
N VAL A 96 -0.61 9.16 -4.92
CA VAL A 96 -0.36 10.62 -4.97
C VAL A 96 0.14 11.13 -3.63
N ILE A 97 -0.42 10.65 -2.51
CA ILE A 97 0.04 11.02 -1.16
C ILE A 97 1.47 10.53 -0.90
N MET A 98 1.83 9.33 -1.34
CA MET A 98 3.18 8.79 -1.17
C MET A 98 4.22 9.57 -1.97
N VAL A 99 3.92 9.87 -3.24
CA VAL A 99 4.79 10.69 -4.09
C VAL A 99 4.91 12.11 -3.54
N ALA A 100 3.81 12.72 -3.10
CA ALA A 100 3.84 14.02 -2.45
C ALA A 100 4.67 14.00 -1.16
N ALA A 101 4.59 12.94 -0.35
CA ALA A 101 5.38 12.79 0.87
C ALA A 101 6.89 12.67 0.57
N LEU A 102 7.27 12.03 -0.55
CA LEU A 102 8.66 11.96 -1.00
C LEU A 102 9.18 13.32 -1.49
N ILE A 103 8.39 14.05 -2.29
CA ILE A 103 8.79 15.34 -2.84
C ILE A 103 8.95 16.39 -1.73
N LEU A 104 8.02 16.38 -0.77
CA LEU A 104 7.96 17.44 0.23
C LEU A 104 8.99 17.24 1.33
N ASP A 105 9.49 16.00 1.55
CA ASP A 105 10.48 15.54 2.56
C ASP A 105 10.38 16.23 3.94
N ARG A 106 9.20 16.77 4.21
CA ARG A 106 8.77 17.44 5.44
C ARG A 106 7.52 16.72 5.89
N ASP A 107 7.23 16.84 7.18
CA ASP A 107 5.96 16.48 7.81
C ASP A 107 4.78 17.28 7.21
N PHE A 108 4.53 17.15 5.91
CA PHE A 108 3.60 18.00 5.16
C PHE A 108 2.14 17.67 5.50
N LEU A 109 1.86 16.42 5.86
CA LEU A 109 0.51 15.98 6.23
C LEU A 109 0.03 16.49 7.59
N GLY A 110 0.88 17.18 8.37
CA GLY A 110 0.51 17.56 9.71
C GLY A 110 0.08 16.34 10.53
N ALA A 111 0.71 15.17 10.36
CA ALA A 111 0.39 14.01 11.20
C ALA A 111 0.61 14.29 12.69
N LYS A 112 1.47 15.25 13.05
CA LYS A 112 1.51 15.80 14.42
C LYS A 112 0.20 16.50 14.80
N ILE A 113 -0.43 17.25 13.90
CA ILE A 113 -1.73 17.92 14.09
C ILE A 113 -2.85 16.89 14.16
N ILE A 114 -2.89 15.90 13.25
CA ILE A 114 -3.89 14.82 13.28
C ILE A 114 -3.72 13.98 14.55
N LYS A 115 -2.50 13.56 14.89
CA LYS A 115 -2.20 12.83 16.14
C LYS A 115 -2.60 13.65 17.37
N ASN A 116 -2.33 14.95 17.40
CA ASN A 116 -2.75 15.82 18.50
C ASN A 116 -4.27 16.00 18.55
N ARG A 117 -4.96 16.12 17.40
CA ARG A 117 -6.43 16.19 17.35
C ARG A 117 -7.06 14.88 17.81
N VAL A 118 -6.61 13.74 17.31
CA VAL A 118 -7.09 12.40 17.70
C VAL A 118 -6.87 12.19 19.20
N ARG A 119 -5.67 12.48 19.72
CA ARG A 119 -5.38 12.39 21.15
C ARG A 119 -6.30 13.29 21.99
N ASN A 120 -6.55 14.53 21.54
CA ASN A 120 -7.45 15.45 22.24
C ASN A 120 -8.90 14.97 22.21
N TYR A 121 -9.35 14.35 21.12
CA TYR A 121 -10.68 13.73 21.03
C TYR A 121 -10.83 12.54 22.01
N PHE A 122 -9.85 11.65 22.06
CA PHE A 122 -9.86 10.52 23.00
C PHE A 122 -9.75 10.99 24.46
N SER A 123 -8.93 12.01 24.74
CA SER A 123 -8.80 12.57 26.09
C SER A 123 -10.08 13.27 26.56
N LYS A 124 -10.81 13.95 25.66
CA LYS A 124 -12.13 14.52 25.98
C LYS A 124 -13.17 13.45 26.29
N ARG A 125 -13.18 12.35 25.52
CA ARG A 125 -14.14 11.24 25.71
C ARG A 125 -13.94 10.50 27.05
N HIS A 126 -12.73 10.45 27.57
CA HIS A 126 -12.44 9.85 28.88
C HIS A 126 -12.90 10.73 30.06
N LYS A 127 -13.01 12.05 29.86
CA LYS A 127 -13.48 13.00 30.89
C LYS A 127 -15.00 13.01 31.03
N THR A 128 -15.75 12.66 29.98
CA THR A 128 -17.22 12.62 29.97
C THR A 128 -17.82 11.32 30.51
N ILE A 129 -17.01 10.27 30.72
CA ILE A 129 -17.46 8.97 31.28
C ILE A 129 -17.21 8.89 32.79
N SER A 130 -16.41 9.81 33.34
CA SER A 130 -16.01 9.87 34.76
C SER A 130 -16.76 10.96 35.56
N ALA A 131 -17.78 11.59 34.98
CA ALA A 131 -18.64 12.58 35.62
C ALA A 131 -20.07 12.07 35.59
#